data_AF-A0A928SWF8-F1
#
_entry.id   AF-A0A928SWF8-F1
#
_cell.length_a   1.000
_cell.length_b   1.000
_cell.length_c   1.000
_cell.angle_alpha   90.00
_cell.angle_beta   90.00
_cell.angle_gamma   90.00
#
_symmetry.space_group_name_H-M   'P 1'
#
loop_
_entity.id
_entity.type
_entity.pdbx_description
1 polymer ?
#
loop_
_entity_poly.entity_id
_entity_poly.type
_entity_poly.pdbx_seq_one_letter_code
_entity_poly.pdbx_strand_id
1 'polypeptide(L)'
;MLRVLSRLLFGAGVAVTLAACAVGADEEEPLDTPDGAAGSGVAGLDPGTGGGWASGGTSGAAGAGNGGTAGGPSGGGSSSGGAATGGGPSGGGGGGGSCSPGAVQQLGSCEKCGTAERKCNASGQWDAPVCINQKDCNPGDPQSQPCGSCGTQSRSCQADCTWPSWGTCSGQGACTPGQKQSCGNCGTRTCSASCTWGNCTGEGVCAPGATKAGSCDNCSHLVCNSSCQWPTKCTLKAGNQCDYEAGTNWQCCAAGKWQFCSSSCQWFPCQTCSGCGC
;
A
#
# COMPACT_ATOMS: atom_id res chain seq x y z
N MET A 1 33.73 25.37 -63.13
CA MET A 1 32.66 26.25 -63.66
C MET A 1 32.01 26.94 -62.47
N LEU A 2 31.98 28.28 -62.50
CA LEU A 2 31.03 29.23 -61.90
C LEU A 2 30.74 29.13 -60.37
N ARG A 3 31.08 30.15 -59.56
CA ARG A 3 30.35 31.43 -59.33
C ARG A 3 28.92 31.16 -58.81
N VAL A 4 28.33 31.80 -57.80
CA VAL A 4 28.47 33.14 -57.19
C VAL A 4 27.33 33.27 -56.14
N LEU A 5 27.54 34.09 -55.11
CA LEU A 5 26.58 34.82 -54.24
C LEU A 5 25.21 34.20 -53.86
N SER A 6 24.88 34.26 -52.56
CA SER A 6 23.95 35.31 -52.07
C SER A 6 23.86 35.36 -50.54
N ARG A 7 24.29 36.49 -49.99
CA ARG A 7 23.82 37.03 -48.71
C ARG A 7 22.41 37.55 -48.91
N LEU A 8 21.49 37.28 -47.99
CA LEU A 8 20.30 38.10 -47.76
C LEU A 8 20.05 38.23 -46.26
N LEU A 9 20.32 39.44 -45.79
CA LEU A 9 19.82 40.04 -44.56
C LEU A 9 18.32 40.30 -44.69
N PHE A 10 17.49 39.93 -43.70
CA PHE A 10 16.25 40.59 -43.25
C PHE A 10 15.90 39.87 -41.93
N GLY A 11 15.89 40.46 -40.74
CA GLY A 11 15.09 41.63 -40.37
C GLY A 11 13.73 41.16 -39.85
N ALA A 12 13.66 40.64 -38.62
CA ALA A 12 12.39 40.34 -37.96
C ALA A 12 12.35 41.03 -36.58
N GLY A 13 11.54 42.08 -36.51
CA GLY A 13 11.32 42.90 -35.34
C GLY A 13 10.66 42.14 -34.20
N VAL A 14 11.09 42.45 -33.00
CA VAL A 14 10.44 42.09 -31.74
C VAL A 14 9.16 42.91 -31.65
N ALA A 15 8.01 42.26 -31.90
CA ALA A 15 6.71 42.81 -31.56
C ALA A 15 6.49 42.62 -30.05
N VAL A 16 6.54 43.72 -29.31
CA VAL A 16 6.09 43.78 -27.92
C VAL A 16 4.57 43.86 -27.94
N THR A 17 3.89 42.75 -27.68
CA THR A 17 2.45 42.75 -27.41
C THR A 17 2.25 43.01 -25.92
N LEU A 18 1.79 44.22 -25.57
CA LEU A 18 1.17 44.49 -24.29
C LEU A 18 -0.13 43.67 -24.20
N ALA A 19 -0.16 42.68 -23.31
CA ALA A 19 -1.41 42.07 -22.86
C ALA A 19 -1.91 42.85 -21.64
N ALA A 20 -3.02 43.57 -21.84
CA ALA A 20 -3.74 44.28 -20.81
C ALA A 20 -4.38 43.28 -19.82
N CYS A 21 -4.20 43.52 -18.52
CA CYS A 21 -4.94 42.85 -17.47
C CYS A 21 -6.39 43.36 -17.48
N ALA A 22 -7.33 42.53 -17.92
CA ALA A 22 -8.74 42.74 -17.68
C ALA A 22 -9.08 42.21 -16.27
N VAL A 23 -9.52 43.12 -15.41
CA VAL A 23 -10.16 42.82 -14.13
C VAL A 23 -11.58 42.32 -14.40
N GLY A 24 -11.79 41.01 -14.24
CA GLY A 24 -13.11 40.41 -14.12
C GLY A 24 -13.55 40.47 -12.67
N ALA A 25 -14.63 41.20 -12.40
CA ALA A 25 -15.40 41.10 -11.18
C ALA A 25 -16.32 39.88 -11.34
N ASP A 26 -16.08 38.83 -10.57
CA ASP A 26 -17.01 37.70 -10.45
C ASP A 26 -17.85 37.92 -9.19
N GLU A 27 -19.16 37.90 -9.42
CA GLU A 27 -20.23 38.20 -8.49
C GLU A 27 -20.43 37.01 -7.52
N GLU A 28 -20.58 37.33 -6.24
CA GLU A 28 -20.82 36.35 -5.18
C GLU A 28 -22.28 35.88 -5.22
N GLU A 29 -22.49 34.61 -5.58
CA GLU A 29 -23.76 33.90 -5.36
C GLU A 29 -23.79 33.30 -3.94
N PRO A 30 -24.87 33.49 -3.16
CA PRO A 30 -25.00 32.93 -1.81
C PRO A 30 -25.54 31.49 -1.86
N LEU A 31 -24.77 30.52 -1.36
CA LEU A 31 -25.24 29.15 -1.13
C LEU A 31 -25.73 28.96 0.31
N ASP A 32 -27.03 28.72 0.38
CA ASP A 32 -27.84 28.00 1.36
C ASP A 32 -27.24 27.57 2.71
N THR A 33 -27.85 28.11 3.76
CA THR A 33 -27.88 27.54 5.11
C THR A 33 -28.78 26.30 5.18
N PRO A 34 -28.35 25.22 5.85
CA PRO A 34 -29.28 24.29 6.46
C PRO A 34 -29.44 24.54 7.97
N ASP A 35 -30.71 24.68 8.36
CA ASP A 35 -31.22 24.63 9.72
C ASP A 35 -30.75 23.40 10.51
N GLY A 36 -30.48 23.64 11.81
CA GLY A 36 -31.04 22.83 12.89
C GLY A 36 -30.35 21.54 13.29
N ALA A 37 -29.53 21.60 14.33
CA ALA A 37 -29.51 20.56 15.37
C ALA A 37 -29.00 21.14 16.71
N ALA A 38 -29.95 21.35 17.61
CA ALA A 38 -29.69 21.57 19.03
C ALA A 38 -29.08 20.32 19.66
N GLY A 39 -28.08 20.48 20.53
CA GLY A 39 -27.48 19.36 21.26
C GLY A 39 -26.49 19.82 22.34
N SER A 40 -27.03 20.07 23.53
CA SER A 40 -26.43 20.02 24.88
C SER A 40 -24.96 20.35 25.07
N GLY A 41 -24.74 21.47 25.77
CA GLY A 41 -23.52 21.72 26.52
C GLY A 41 -23.39 20.80 27.75
N VAL A 42 -22.17 20.34 27.98
CA VAL A 42 -21.67 20.01 29.32
C VAL A 42 -20.34 20.73 29.50
N ALA A 43 -20.27 21.50 30.58
CA ALA A 43 -19.12 22.28 30.97
C ALA A 43 -17.96 21.37 31.37
N GLY A 44 -16.80 21.55 30.73
CA GLY A 44 -15.52 21.02 31.20
C GLY A 44 -14.70 22.16 31.79
N LEU A 45 -14.69 22.24 33.13
CA LEU A 45 -13.70 23.00 33.89
C LEU A 45 -12.75 21.97 34.52
N ASP A 46 -11.51 21.92 34.03
CA ASP A 46 -10.31 21.67 34.84
C ASP A 46 -9.72 23.06 35.17
N PRO A 47 -8.90 23.29 36.23
CA PRO A 47 -7.90 22.34 36.73
C PRO A 47 -7.68 22.30 38.26
N GLY A 48 -7.00 21.25 38.73
CA GLY A 48 -5.91 21.45 39.71
C GLY A 48 -5.68 20.43 40.82
N THR A 49 -4.40 20.01 40.89
CA THR A 49 -3.52 19.94 42.09
C THR A 49 -3.42 18.65 42.92
N GLY A 50 -2.15 18.21 43.10
CA GLY A 50 -1.63 17.41 44.21
C GLY A 50 -1.60 15.91 43.92
N GLY A 51 -0.47 15.19 43.88
CA GLY A 51 0.71 15.25 44.73
C GLY A 51 0.76 13.98 45.59
N GLY A 52 1.75 13.11 45.39
CA GLY A 52 1.90 11.90 46.22
C GLY A 52 2.94 10.92 45.68
N TRP A 53 4.18 11.10 46.11
CA TRP A 53 5.26 10.11 45.98
C TRP A 53 5.15 9.03 47.07
N ALA A 54 5.77 7.88 46.78
CA ALA A 54 6.52 6.99 47.70
C ALA A 54 5.99 5.55 47.91
N SER A 55 6.73 4.63 47.27
CA SER A 55 7.49 3.51 47.88
C SER A 55 6.81 2.30 48.54
N GLY A 56 7.32 1.11 48.15
CA GLY A 56 7.30 -0.15 48.93
C GLY A 56 6.43 -1.23 48.28
N GLY A 57 6.85 -2.47 48.05
CA GLY A 57 8.06 -3.26 48.36
C GLY A 57 8.01 -4.54 47.48
N THR A 58 9.13 -4.99 46.93
CA THR A 58 9.94 -6.14 47.38
C THR A 58 9.30 -7.54 47.30
N SER A 59 9.99 -8.38 46.51
CA SER A 59 10.44 -9.77 46.76
C SER A 59 9.51 -10.99 46.60
N GLY A 60 10.06 -12.00 45.90
CA GLY A 60 9.70 -13.43 45.95
C GLY A 60 9.42 -14.01 44.55
N ALA A 61 10.39 -14.42 43.72
CA ALA A 61 11.38 -15.51 43.82
C ALA A 61 10.80 -16.95 43.75
N ALA A 62 11.27 -17.66 42.72
CA ALA A 62 11.56 -19.09 42.61
C ALA A 62 10.42 -20.12 42.44
N GLY A 63 10.60 -20.98 41.44
CA GLY A 63 9.82 -22.21 41.25
C GLY A 63 10.16 -22.93 39.95
N ALA A 64 11.35 -23.52 39.87
CA ALA A 64 11.78 -24.42 38.81
C ALA A 64 10.99 -25.74 38.82
N GLY A 65 10.88 -26.41 37.66
CA GLY A 65 10.36 -27.78 37.58
C GLY A 65 10.48 -28.40 36.19
N ASN A 66 11.52 -29.21 36.01
CA ASN A 66 11.83 -30.08 34.87
C ASN A 66 10.82 -31.24 34.65
N GLY A 67 10.87 -31.83 33.45
CA GLY A 67 10.46 -33.22 33.14
C GLY A 67 9.62 -33.27 31.87
N GLY A 68 10.11 -33.81 30.73
CA GLY A 68 10.23 -35.25 30.47
C GLY A 68 8.83 -35.84 30.19
N THR A 69 8.50 -36.61 29.16
CA THR A 69 9.22 -37.50 28.24
C THR A 69 8.24 -37.92 27.14
N ALA A 70 8.77 -38.52 26.07
CA ALA A 70 8.05 -39.18 24.99
C ALA A 70 6.91 -40.11 25.43
N GLY A 71 5.81 -40.10 24.67
CA GLY A 71 4.77 -41.12 24.66
C GLY A 71 4.34 -41.39 23.22
N GLY A 72 4.61 -42.60 22.73
CA GLY A 72 4.25 -43.05 21.38
C GLY A 72 2.74 -43.26 21.18
N PRO A 73 2.32 -43.64 19.96
CA PRO A 73 0.92 -43.80 19.62
C PRO A 73 0.41 -45.20 19.99
N SER A 74 -0.73 -45.25 20.67
CA SER A 74 -1.59 -46.43 20.86
C SER A 74 -2.98 -45.81 21.09
N GLY A 75 -4.02 -46.01 20.29
CA GLY A 75 -4.53 -47.25 19.72
C GLY A 75 -5.97 -47.38 20.24
N GLY A 76 -6.96 -47.50 19.33
CA GLY A 76 -8.29 -48.06 19.62
C GLY A 76 -9.39 -47.09 20.07
N GLY A 77 -10.58 -47.25 19.48
CA GLY A 77 -11.84 -46.61 19.89
C GLY A 77 -12.66 -46.13 18.69
N SER A 78 -13.25 -47.05 17.92
CA SER A 78 -14.63 -47.53 18.08
C SER A 78 -15.70 -46.60 17.50
N SER A 79 -16.31 -47.16 16.47
CA SER A 79 -17.46 -46.76 15.66
C SER A 79 -18.77 -46.52 16.41
N SER A 80 -19.51 -45.52 15.94
CA SER A 80 -20.98 -45.45 15.81
C SER A 80 -21.25 -44.31 14.80
N GLY A 81 -22.20 -44.33 13.87
CA GLY A 81 -23.34 -45.16 13.55
C GLY A 81 -24.23 -44.25 12.72
N GLY A 82 -24.38 -44.50 11.42
CA GLY A 82 -25.10 -43.62 10.50
C GLY A 82 -25.38 -44.33 9.19
N ALA A 83 -26.40 -45.20 9.22
CA ALA A 83 -26.87 -45.95 8.08
C ALA A 83 -27.46 -45.01 7.01
N ALA A 84 -26.83 -44.98 5.84
CA ALA A 84 -27.49 -44.60 4.60
C ALA A 84 -27.60 -45.87 3.74
N THR A 85 -28.79 -46.45 3.76
CA THR A 85 -29.22 -47.50 2.84
C THR A 85 -29.25 -46.95 1.42
N GLY A 86 -28.21 -47.24 0.63
CA GLY A 86 -28.17 -47.01 -0.80
C GLY A 86 -27.63 -48.26 -1.47
N GLY A 87 -28.53 -49.14 -1.91
CA GLY A 87 -28.18 -50.36 -2.64
C GLY A 87 -27.51 -50.01 -3.96
N GLY A 88 -26.19 -50.11 -4.02
CA GLY A 88 -25.45 -50.20 -5.26
C GLY A 88 -25.66 -51.60 -5.85
N PRO A 89 -26.08 -51.75 -7.11
CA PRO A 89 -26.11 -53.05 -7.74
C PRO A 89 -24.67 -53.56 -7.86
N SER A 90 -24.42 -54.69 -7.21
CA SER A 90 -23.28 -55.56 -7.47
C SER A 90 -23.28 -55.96 -8.95
N GLY A 91 -22.57 -55.18 -9.76
CA GLY A 91 -22.17 -55.58 -11.11
C GLY A 91 -21.01 -56.56 -11.04
N GLY A 92 -21.30 -57.80 -10.64
CA GLY A 92 -20.41 -58.92 -10.93
C GLY A 92 -20.31 -59.10 -12.46
N GLY A 93 -19.12 -59.42 -12.96
CA GLY A 93 -19.01 -59.76 -14.38
C GLY A 93 -17.63 -59.73 -14.99
N GLY A 94 -16.63 -60.29 -14.32
CA GLY A 94 -15.51 -60.91 -15.04
C GLY A 94 -16.05 -62.09 -15.85
N GLY A 95 -16.59 -61.82 -17.03
CA GLY A 95 -17.12 -62.83 -17.93
C GLY A 95 -16.77 -62.43 -19.35
N GLY A 96 -15.84 -63.15 -19.96
CA GLY A 96 -15.62 -63.17 -21.40
C GLY A 96 -16.81 -63.82 -22.12
N GLY A 97 -17.99 -63.25 -21.92
CA GLY A 97 -19.22 -63.66 -22.58
C GLY A 97 -19.23 -63.10 -23.99
N SER A 98 -19.34 -64.00 -24.97
CA SER A 98 -19.63 -63.67 -26.36
C SER A 98 -20.78 -62.67 -26.43
N CYS A 99 -20.63 -61.62 -27.24
CA CYS A 99 -21.63 -60.59 -27.43
C CYS A 99 -22.15 -60.57 -28.87
N SER A 100 -23.33 -59.98 -29.09
CA SER A 100 -23.85 -59.77 -30.44
C SER A 100 -23.05 -58.68 -31.14
N PRO A 101 -22.50 -58.91 -32.36
CA PRO A 101 -21.79 -57.89 -33.10
C PRO A 101 -22.55 -56.57 -33.18
N GLY A 102 -21.88 -55.48 -32.83
CA GLY A 102 -22.47 -54.13 -32.77
C GLY A 102 -23.16 -53.78 -31.45
N ALA A 103 -23.32 -54.71 -30.51
CA ALA A 103 -23.85 -54.41 -29.18
C ALA A 103 -22.93 -53.41 -28.45
N VAL A 104 -23.53 -52.55 -27.63
CA VAL A 104 -22.83 -51.56 -26.80
C VAL A 104 -23.14 -51.87 -25.33
N GLN A 105 -22.11 -51.84 -24.49
CA GLN A 105 -22.24 -52.05 -23.05
C GLN A 105 -21.66 -50.87 -22.27
N GLN A 106 -22.49 -50.30 -21.40
CA GLN A 106 -22.07 -49.35 -20.38
C GLN A 106 -21.53 -50.13 -19.18
N LEU A 107 -20.29 -49.85 -18.77
CA LEU A 107 -19.60 -50.52 -17.67
C LEU A 107 -19.65 -49.73 -16.35
N GLY A 108 -20.23 -48.52 -16.38
CA GLY A 108 -20.35 -47.64 -15.24
C GLY A 108 -19.47 -46.40 -15.33
N SER A 109 -19.27 -45.75 -14.20
CA SER A 109 -18.50 -44.51 -14.08
C SER A 109 -17.03 -44.74 -14.42
N CYS A 110 -16.41 -43.77 -15.06
CA CYS A 110 -14.96 -43.70 -15.21
C CYS A 110 -14.44 -42.28 -14.90
N GLU A 111 -13.16 -42.03 -15.17
CA GLU A 111 -12.53 -40.75 -14.84
C GLU A 111 -13.27 -39.54 -15.44
N LYS A 112 -13.18 -38.41 -14.74
CA LYS A 112 -13.77 -37.10 -15.06
C LYS A 112 -15.29 -37.14 -15.29
N CYS A 113 -15.97 -37.93 -14.45
CA CYS A 113 -17.41 -38.21 -14.54
C CYS A 113 -17.84 -38.78 -15.90
N GLY A 114 -16.90 -39.35 -16.65
CA GLY A 114 -17.22 -40.06 -17.88
C GLY A 114 -17.95 -41.37 -17.59
N THR A 115 -18.48 -41.97 -18.64
CA THR A 115 -19.03 -43.33 -18.59
C THR A 115 -18.17 -44.23 -19.45
N ALA A 116 -17.76 -45.37 -18.90
CA ALA A 116 -17.02 -46.36 -19.65
C ALA A 116 -17.97 -47.13 -20.58
N GLU A 117 -17.73 -47.05 -21.87
CA GLU A 117 -18.47 -47.74 -22.91
C GLU A 117 -17.53 -48.70 -23.66
N ARG A 118 -18.03 -49.89 -24.00
CA ARG A 118 -17.35 -50.78 -24.95
C ARG A 118 -18.32 -51.30 -25.99
N LYS A 119 -17.79 -51.57 -27.18
CA LYS A 119 -18.54 -52.11 -28.31
C LYS A 119 -18.15 -53.56 -28.59
N CYS A 120 -19.12 -54.35 -29.02
CA CYS A 120 -18.89 -55.71 -29.50
C CYS A 120 -18.46 -55.66 -30.96
N ASN A 121 -17.28 -56.18 -31.26
CA ASN A 121 -16.76 -56.25 -32.62
C ASN A 121 -17.42 -57.36 -33.45
N ALA A 122 -17.10 -57.40 -34.74
CA ALA A 122 -17.67 -58.37 -35.68
C ALA A 122 -17.39 -59.84 -35.31
N SER A 123 -16.34 -60.09 -34.54
CA SER A 123 -15.94 -61.42 -34.07
C SER A 123 -16.68 -61.86 -32.79
N GLY A 124 -17.65 -61.07 -32.32
CA GLY A 124 -18.40 -61.37 -31.10
C GLY A 124 -17.59 -61.17 -29.82
N GLN A 125 -16.50 -60.40 -29.88
CA GLN A 125 -15.66 -60.04 -28.75
C GLN A 125 -15.88 -58.58 -28.36
N TRP A 126 -15.80 -58.31 -27.06
CA TRP A 126 -15.83 -56.95 -26.54
C TRP A 126 -14.50 -56.23 -26.78
N ASP A 127 -14.55 -55.05 -27.38
CA ASP A 127 -13.39 -54.16 -27.50
C ASP A 127 -12.97 -53.59 -26.13
N ALA A 128 -11.78 -53.00 -26.06
CA ALA A 128 -11.31 -52.31 -24.87
C ALA A 128 -12.27 -51.14 -24.52
N PRO A 129 -12.64 -50.99 -23.24
CA PRO A 129 -13.53 -49.92 -22.85
C PRO A 129 -12.89 -48.55 -23.04
N VAL A 130 -13.68 -47.61 -23.54
CA VAL A 130 -13.32 -46.21 -23.71
C VAL A 130 -14.21 -45.36 -22.82
N CYS A 131 -13.64 -44.32 -22.23
CA CYS A 131 -14.41 -43.32 -21.51
C CYS A 131 -15.00 -42.32 -22.49
N ILE A 132 -16.33 -42.17 -22.45
CA ILE A 132 -17.05 -41.16 -23.20
C ILE A 132 -17.57 -40.07 -22.26
N ASN A 133 -17.84 -38.88 -22.82
CA ASN A 133 -18.39 -37.72 -22.10
C ASN A 133 -17.57 -37.27 -20.87
N GLN A 134 -16.24 -37.40 -20.94
CA GLN A 134 -15.35 -36.87 -19.92
C GLN A 134 -15.45 -35.35 -19.84
N LYS A 135 -15.33 -34.80 -18.62
CA LYS A 135 -15.30 -33.36 -18.35
C LYS A 135 -13.88 -32.88 -18.01
N ASP A 136 -13.77 -31.76 -17.30
CA ASP A 136 -12.51 -31.06 -17.08
C ASP A 136 -11.65 -31.67 -15.95
N CYS A 137 -12.27 -32.32 -14.96
CA CYS A 137 -11.60 -32.80 -13.74
C CYS A 137 -12.34 -33.96 -13.04
N ASN A 138 -11.69 -34.67 -12.11
CA ASN A 138 -12.36 -35.63 -11.23
C ASN A 138 -12.93 -34.93 -9.99
N PRO A 139 -14.05 -35.40 -9.41
CA PRO A 139 -14.64 -34.78 -8.23
C PRO A 139 -13.64 -34.73 -7.07
N GLY A 140 -13.50 -33.55 -6.46
CA GLY A 140 -12.57 -33.34 -5.36
C GLY A 140 -11.12 -33.05 -5.76
N ASP A 141 -10.77 -33.11 -7.06
CA ASP A 141 -9.42 -32.73 -7.51
C ASP A 141 -9.09 -31.31 -7.03
N PRO A 142 -7.96 -31.10 -6.34
CA PRO A 142 -7.53 -29.78 -5.92
C PRO A 142 -6.79 -29.06 -7.04
N GLN A 143 -7.01 -27.76 -7.16
CA GLN A 143 -6.21 -26.87 -7.99
C GLN A 143 -5.85 -25.61 -7.22
N SER A 144 -4.60 -25.16 -7.36
CA SER A 144 -4.12 -23.89 -6.78
C SER A 144 -3.38 -23.08 -7.83
N GLN A 145 -3.42 -21.75 -7.68
CA GLN A 145 -2.65 -20.83 -8.53
C GLN A 145 -2.28 -19.55 -7.76
N PRO A 146 -1.19 -18.87 -8.17
CA PRO A 146 -0.82 -17.58 -7.58
C PRO A 146 -1.88 -16.50 -7.87
N CYS A 147 -1.99 -15.53 -6.97
CA CYS A 147 -2.87 -14.36 -7.12
C CYS A 147 -2.37 -13.17 -6.28
N GLY A 148 -2.68 -11.95 -6.71
CA GLY A 148 -2.38 -10.71 -5.98
C GLY A 148 -0.92 -10.57 -5.50
N SER A 149 -0.73 -10.01 -4.32
CA SER A 149 0.58 -9.81 -3.68
C SER A 149 1.10 -11.10 -3.04
N CYS A 150 1.65 -12.01 -3.84
CA CYS A 150 2.16 -13.34 -3.40
C CYS A 150 1.12 -14.26 -2.74
N GLY A 151 -0.16 -13.99 -2.93
CA GLY A 151 -1.22 -14.87 -2.43
C GLY A 151 -1.40 -16.11 -3.29
N THR A 152 -2.22 -17.02 -2.79
CA THR A 152 -2.65 -18.24 -3.49
C THR A 152 -4.17 -18.37 -3.36
N GLN A 153 -4.81 -18.73 -4.47
CA GLN A 153 -6.22 -19.11 -4.49
C GLN A 153 -6.33 -20.57 -4.88
N SER A 154 -7.34 -21.24 -4.32
CA SER A 154 -7.61 -22.64 -4.55
C SER A 154 -9.05 -22.86 -4.95
N ARG A 155 -9.28 -23.94 -5.68
CA ARG A 155 -10.61 -24.48 -5.95
C ARG A 155 -10.54 -26.00 -5.96
N SER A 156 -11.69 -26.63 -5.72
CA SER A 156 -11.85 -28.07 -5.82
C SER A 156 -12.87 -28.38 -6.89
N CYS A 157 -12.59 -29.39 -7.71
CA CYS A 157 -13.49 -29.84 -8.75
C CYS A 157 -14.82 -30.29 -8.12
N GLN A 158 -15.93 -29.84 -8.67
CA GLN A 158 -17.25 -30.15 -8.15
C GLN A 158 -17.66 -31.59 -8.46
N ALA A 159 -18.71 -32.07 -7.80
CA ALA A 159 -19.25 -33.42 -8.01
C ALA A 159 -19.73 -33.65 -9.44
N ASP A 160 -20.04 -32.59 -10.18
CA ASP A 160 -20.41 -32.63 -11.58
C ASP A 160 -19.19 -32.62 -12.52
N CYS A 161 -17.97 -32.76 -12.00
CA CYS A 161 -16.70 -32.75 -12.74
C CYS A 161 -16.42 -31.47 -13.52
N THR A 162 -16.94 -30.34 -13.03
CA THR A 162 -16.57 -29.02 -13.53
C THR A 162 -15.76 -28.24 -12.50
N TRP A 163 -14.93 -27.33 -12.98
CA TRP A 163 -14.23 -26.41 -12.11
C TRP A 163 -15.13 -25.24 -11.75
N PRO A 164 -15.34 -24.94 -10.45
CA PRO A 164 -16.03 -23.72 -10.07
C PRO A 164 -15.15 -22.49 -10.35
N SER A 165 -15.73 -21.31 -10.15
CA SER A 165 -14.96 -20.07 -10.04
C SER A 165 -13.86 -20.20 -9.00
N TRP A 166 -12.75 -19.51 -9.21
CA TRP A 166 -11.67 -19.46 -8.23
C TRP A 166 -12.16 -18.87 -6.91
N GLY A 167 -11.67 -19.43 -5.80
CA GLY A 167 -11.88 -18.86 -4.47
C GLY A 167 -11.18 -17.50 -4.30
N THR A 168 -11.35 -16.90 -3.12
CA THR A 168 -10.64 -15.66 -2.79
C THR A 168 -9.14 -15.91 -2.67
N CYS A 169 -8.35 -14.87 -2.97
CA CYS A 169 -6.91 -14.92 -2.79
C CYS A 169 -6.57 -14.92 -1.30
N SER A 170 -5.85 -15.94 -0.84
CA SER A 170 -5.39 -16.09 0.55
C SER A 170 -3.89 -15.89 0.65
N GLY A 171 -3.38 -15.54 1.84
CA GLY A 171 -1.93 -15.38 2.06
C GLY A 171 -1.30 -14.19 1.34
N GLN A 172 -2.07 -13.15 1.05
CA GLN A 172 -1.54 -11.94 0.41
C GLN A 172 -0.61 -11.18 1.36
N GLY A 173 0.51 -10.70 0.84
CA GLY A 173 1.42 -9.80 1.53
C GLY A 173 1.04 -8.33 1.42
N ALA A 174 1.79 -7.48 2.10
CA ALA A 174 1.52 -6.04 2.21
C ALA A 174 1.78 -5.26 0.90
N CYS A 175 2.49 -5.85 -0.05
CA CYS A 175 2.91 -5.21 -1.29
C CYS A 175 3.22 -6.25 -2.38
N THR A 176 3.23 -5.82 -3.64
CA THR A 176 3.63 -6.68 -4.78
C THR A 176 5.15 -6.64 -4.97
N PRO A 177 5.84 -7.75 -5.32
CA PRO A 177 7.30 -7.77 -5.41
C PRO A 177 7.83 -6.70 -6.37
N GLY A 178 8.87 -5.99 -5.93
CA GLY A 178 9.48 -4.89 -6.70
C GLY A 178 8.72 -3.55 -6.63
N GLN A 179 7.53 -3.50 -6.03
CA GLN A 179 6.83 -2.24 -5.75
C GLN A 179 7.70 -1.33 -4.89
N LYS A 180 7.67 -0.02 -5.13
CA LYS A 180 8.40 0.99 -4.36
C LYS A 180 7.43 1.92 -3.64
N GLN A 181 7.80 2.37 -2.45
CA GLN A 181 7.06 3.35 -1.66
C GLN A 181 8.03 4.30 -0.95
N SER A 182 7.63 5.55 -0.79
CA SER A 182 8.29 6.50 0.10
C SER A 182 8.24 6.03 1.57
N CYS A 183 9.30 6.34 2.31
CA CYS A 183 9.40 6.06 3.74
C CYS A 183 10.38 7.03 4.41
N GLY A 184 10.23 7.23 5.73
CA GLY A 184 11.18 7.97 6.54
C GLY A 184 11.51 9.37 6.00
N ASN A 185 12.78 9.75 6.11
CA ASN A 185 13.28 11.06 5.65
C ASN A 185 13.58 11.03 4.15
N CYS A 186 12.56 11.08 3.29
CA CYS A 186 12.70 10.99 1.82
C CYS A 186 13.30 9.68 1.31
N GLY A 187 13.36 8.65 2.15
CA GLY A 187 13.82 7.35 1.72
C GLY A 187 12.80 6.64 0.84
N THR A 188 13.26 5.56 0.22
CA THR A 188 12.44 4.62 -0.54
C THR A 188 12.68 3.22 0.00
N ARG A 189 11.60 2.46 0.15
CA ARG A 189 11.64 1.02 0.42
C ARG A 189 11.07 0.26 -0.76
N THR A 190 11.63 -0.91 -1.00
CA THR A 190 11.20 -1.81 -2.08
C THR A 190 10.57 -3.05 -1.48
N CYS A 191 9.48 -3.51 -2.09
CA CYS A 191 8.82 -4.75 -1.70
C CYS A 191 9.66 -5.95 -2.12
N SER A 192 9.89 -6.86 -1.18
CA SER A 192 10.66 -8.08 -1.39
C SER A 192 9.89 -9.11 -2.23
N ALA A 193 10.59 -10.16 -2.68
CA ALA A 193 9.96 -11.32 -3.31
C ALA A 193 8.98 -12.07 -2.38
N SER A 194 9.10 -11.87 -1.07
CA SER A 194 8.18 -12.41 -0.07
C SER A 194 6.96 -11.52 0.18
N CYS A 195 6.74 -10.50 -0.66
CA CYS A 195 5.63 -9.55 -0.53
C CYS A 195 5.59 -8.80 0.81
N THR A 196 6.77 -8.53 1.37
CA THR A 196 6.98 -7.71 2.56
C THR A 196 7.80 -6.49 2.21
N TRP A 197 7.51 -5.36 2.86
CA TRP A 197 8.31 -4.17 2.70
C TRP A 197 9.72 -4.38 3.27
N GLY A 198 10.74 -4.09 2.48
CA GLY A 198 12.11 -4.03 2.96
C GLY A 198 12.39 -2.80 3.82
N ASN A 199 13.64 -2.67 4.24
CA ASN A 199 14.12 -1.50 4.97
C ASN A 199 14.00 -0.23 4.12
N CYS A 200 13.86 0.91 4.80
CA CYS A 200 13.97 2.20 4.14
C CYS A 200 15.43 2.45 3.73
N THR A 201 15.65 2.93 2.52
CA THR A 201 16.98 3.23 1.98
C THR A 201 16.99 4.63 1.36
N GLY A 202 18.16 5.27 1.30
CA GLY A 202 18.27 6.63 0.75
C GLY A 202 17.63 7.70 1.63
N GLU A 203 17.56 7.47 2.95
CA GLU A 203 17.06 8.47 3.89
C GLU A 203 18.03 9.65 4.01
N GLY A 204 17.48 10.85 4.10
CA GLY A 204 18.18 12.07 4.41
C GLY A 204 18.29 12.33 5.91
N VAL A 205 18.96 13.43 6.24
CA VAL A 205 19.31 13.82 7.62
C VAL A 205 18.15 14.46 8.39
N CYS A 206 17.03 14.72 7.72
CA CYS A 206 15.84 15.34 8.30
C CYS A 206 14.57 15.02 7.51
N ALA A 207 13.41 15.10 8.16
CA ALA A 207 12.12 14.99 7.49
C ALA A 207 11.82 16.28 6.70
N PRO A 208 11.20 16.23 5.52
CA PRO A 208 10.85 17.42 4.74
C PRO A 208 10.04 18.41 5.58
N GLY A 209 10.40 19.69 5.55
CA GLY A 209 9.72 20.74 6.31
C GLY A 209 10.06 20.79 7.80
N ALA A 210 10.81 19.82 8.35
CA ALA A 210 11.30 19.91 9.72
C ALA A 210 12.16 21.17 9.89
N THR A 211 12.15 21.78 11.07
CA THR A 211 12.88 23.02 11.34
C THR A 211 13.92 22.84 12.44
N LYS A 212 15.05 23.56 12.35
CA LYS A 212 16.03 23.63 13.44
C LYS A 212 16.70 25.00 13.51
N ALA A 213 17.12 25.40 14.72
CA ALA A 213 17.81 26.67 14.95
C ALA A 213 19.33 26.63 14.69
N GLY A 214 19.93 25.44 14.55
CA GLY A 214 21.36 25.23 14.87
C GLY A 214 22.41 26.14 14.21
N SER A 215 22.20 26.62 12.98
CA SER A 215 23.16 27.49 12.26
C SER A 215 22.62 28.89 11.98
N CYS A 216 21.45 29.20 12.53
CA CYS A 216 20.73 30.45 12.33
C CYS A 216 20.66 31.21 13.65
N ASP A 217 20.32 32.49 13.61
CA ASP A 217 20.08 33.27 14.82
C ASP A 217 18.70 32.94 15.43
N ASN A 218 18.29 33.70 16.45
CA ASN A 218 17.01 33.49 17.11
C ASN A 218 15.80 33.90 16.26
N CYS A 219 16.00 34.64 15.16
CA CYS A 219 14.98 35.16 14.28
C CYS A 219 14.74 34.30 13.03
N SER A 220 15.70 33.46 12.67
CA SER A 220 15.59 32.54 11.54
C SER A 220 15.80 31.07 11.93
N HIS A 221 15.45 30.16 11.03
CA HIS A 221 15.67 28.72 11.19
C HIS A 221 16.08 28.09 9.86
N LEU A 222 16.61 26.87 9.91
CA LEU A 222 16.70 26.03 8.70
C LEU A 222 15.41 25.26 8.55
N VAL A 223 14.89 25.19 7.33
CA VAL A 223 13.79 24.30 6.95
C VAL A 223 14.37 23.19 6.08
N CYS A 224 14.16 21.95 6.49
CA CYS A 224 14.60 20.77 5.75
C CYS A 224 13.92 20.75 4.37
N ASN A 225 14.71 20.64 3.31
CA ASN A 225 14.17 20.68 1.95
C ASN A 225 13.48 19.37 1.55
N SER A 226 12.84 19.35 0.37
CA SER A 226 12.18 18.15 -0.19
C SER A 226 13.15 17.03 -0.57
N SER A 227 14.46 17.28 -0.55
CA SER A 227 15.52 16.28 -0.69
C SER A 227 16.05 15.80 0.67
N CYS A 228 15.38 16.16 1.77
CA CYS A 228 15.73 15.76 3.13
C CYS A 228 17.14 16.16 3.57
N GLN A 229 17.55 17.36 3.16
CA GLN A 229 18.81 17.96 3.55
C GLN A 229 18.56 19.29 4.28
N TRP A 230 19.44 19.58 5.24
CA TRP A 230 19.50 20.89 5.84
C TRP A 230 20.20 21.86 4.88
N PRO A 231 19.51 22.90 4.38
CA PRO A 231 20.16 23.93 3.57
C PRO A 231 21.16 24.73 4.42
N THR A 232 22.01 25.51 3.76
CA THR A 232 22.92 26.45 4.42
C THR A 232 22.28 27.82 4.65
N LYS A 233 21.19 28.13 3.92
CA LYS A 233 20.46 29.40 4.05
C LYS A 233 19.34 29.27 5.08
N CYS A 234 19.30 30.23 5.98
CA CYS A 234 18.24 30.40 6.95
C CYS A 234 17.00 31.02 6.30
N THR A 235 15.82 30.61 6.79
CA THR A 235 14.53 31.21 6.47
C THR A 235 13.96 31.87 7.71
N LEU A 236 13.34 33.02 7.52
CA LEU A 236 12.76 33.81 8.59
C LEU A 236 11.62 33.03 9.27
N LYS A 237 11.58 33.00 10.60
CA LYS A 237 10.47 32.37 11.33
C LYS A 237 9.19 33.16 11.09
N ALA A 238 8.05 32.47 11.06
CA ALA A 238 6.75 33.11 10.93
C ALA A 238 6.54 34.18 12.02
N GLY A 239 6.10 35.38 11.62
CA GLY A 239 5.87 36.52 12.51
C GLY A 239 7.10 37.43 12.74
N ASN A 240 8.30 36.99 12.37
CA ASN A 240 9.47 37.85 12.40
C ASN A 240 9.51 38.75 11.15
N GLN A 241 10.03 39.96 11.31
CA GLN A 241 10.14 40.94 10.22
C GLN A 241 11.54 40.98 9.59
N CYS A 242 12.54 40.46 10.30
CA CYS A 242 13.94 40.52 9.91
C CYS A 242 14.79 39.46 10.63
N ASP A 243 15.91 39.10 10.01
CA ASP A 243 16.97 38.30 10.63
C ASP A 243 17.83 39.21 11.52
N TYR A 244 18.18 38.80 12.74
CA TYR A 244 18.87 39.71 13.67
C TYR A 244 20.33 39.94 13.29
N GLU A 245 21.02 38.90 12.82
CA GLU A 245 22.44 38.87 12.49
C GLU A 245 23.32 39.53 13.57
N ALA A 246 23.06 39.24 14.85
CA ALA A 246 23.76 39.87 15.97
C ALA A 246 23.74 41.42 15.95
N GLY A 247 22.71 42.02 15.36
CA GLY A 247 22.53 43.46 15.22
C GLY A 247 23.23 44.09 14.01
N THR A 248 23.82 43.29 13.12
CA THR A 248 24.44 43.81 11.88
C THR A 248 23.48 43.91 10.71
N ASN A 249 22.27 43.33 10.81
CA ASN A 249 21.27 43.47 9.75
C ASN A 249 20.58 44.84 9.85
N TRP A 250 20.72 45.64 8.79
CA TRP A 250 20.13 46.97 8.67
C TRP A 250 19.58 47.18 7.26
N GLN A 251 18.61 48.08 7.15
CA GLN A 251 18.07 48.51 5.87
C GLN A 251 17.68 49.99 5.88
N CYS A 252 17.64 50.57 4.69
CA CYS A 252 17.10 51.91 4.47
C CYS A 252 15.58 51.85 4.54
N CYS A 253 14.98 52.76 5.31
CA CYS A 253 13.52 52.89 5.38
C CYS A 253 13.01 54.22 4.79
N ALA A 254 13.88 55.21 4.62
CA ALA A 254 13.65 56.42 3.85
C ALA A 254 15.00 57.09 3.52
N ALA A 255 15.00 58.14 2.69
CA ALA A 255 16.20 58.92 2.40
C ALA A 255 16.84 59.49 3.69
N GLY A 256 18.12 59.17 3.92
CA GLY A 256 18.84 59.56 5.14
C GLY A 256 18.37 58.87 6.43
N LYS A 257 17.56 57.81 6.33
CA LYS A 257 17.06 57.04 7.49
C LYS A 257 17.32 55.55 7.35
N TRP A 258 17.75 54.94 8.44
CA TRP A 258 18.04 53.52 8.54
C TRP A 258 17.29 52.91 9.72
N GLN A 259 17.13 51.60 9.67
CA GLN A 259 16.63 50.78 10.76
C GLN A 259 17.47 49.52 10.86
N PHE A 260 17.60 48.99 12.07
CA PHE A 260 18.29 47.73 12.36
C PHE A 260 17.28 46.69 12.85
N CYS A 261 17.61 45.43 12.64
CA CYS A 261 16.82 44.35 13.21
C CYS A 261 17.10 44.22 14.71
N SER A 262 16.05 44.08 15.52
CA SER A 262 16.17 43.84 16.95
C SER A 262 16.40 42.37 17.29
N SER A 263 16.88 42.10 18.51
CA SER A 263 16.89 40.74 19.05
C SER A 263 15.49 40.16 19.25
N SER A 264 14.45 41.00 19.22
CA SER A 264 13.04 40.58 19.16
C SER A 264 12.55 40.33 17.74
N CYS A 265 13.43 40.36 16.74
CA CYS A 265 13.15 40.05 15.34
C CYS A 265 12.18 41.02 14.67
N GLN A 266 12.14 42.25 15.16
CA GLN A 266 11.34 43.35 14.64
C GLN A 266 12.27 44.47 14.16
N TRP A 267 11.84 45.22 13.14
CA TRP A 267 12.58 46.41 12.76
C TRP A 267 12.45 47.47 13.86
N PHE A 268 13.57 48.06 14.25
CA PHE A 268 13.51 49.26 15.07
C PHE A 268 12.88 50.42 14.28
N PRO A 269 12.20 51.37 14.96
CA PRO A 269 11.71 52.56 14.30
C PRO A 269 12.83 53.31 13.57
N CYS A 270 12.56 53.77 12.36
CA CYS A 270 13.50 54.54 11.53
C CYS A 270 14.22 55.65 12.29
N GLN A 271 15.54 55.62 12.29
CA GLN A 271 16.39 56.66 12.87
C GLN A 271 17.07 57.46 11.77
N THR A 272 17.26 58.76 12.01
CA THR A 272 18.07 59.62 11.15
C THR A 272 19.55 59.36 11.42
N CYS A 273 20.35 59.07 10.39
CA CYS A 273 21.81 59.12 10.49
C CYS A 273 22.33 60.23 9.58
N SER A 274 22.99 61.21 10.17
CA SER A 274 23.74 62.22 9.43
C SER A 274 25.01 61.58 8.87
N GLY A 275 25.01 61.25 7.57
CA GLY A 275 26.19 60.75 6.85
C GLY A 275 26.17 59.27 6.48
N CYS A 276 25.14 58.51 6.86
CA CYS A 276 24.94 57.16 6.34
C CYS A 276 24.21 57.24 4.99
N GLY A 277 24.84 56.76 3.92
CA GLY A 277 24.25 56.72 2.58
C GLY A 277 23.18 55.64 2.46
N CYS A 278 21.95 56.08 2.24
CA CYS A 278 20.93 55.41 1.46
C CYS A 278 20.80 56.25 0.17
#